data_AF-A0A846PVS8-F1
#
_entry.id   AF-A0A846PVS8-F1
#
_cell.length_a   1.000
_cell.length_b   1.000
_cell.length_c   1.000
_cell.angle_alpha   90.00
_cell.angle_beta   90.00
_cell.angle_gamma   90.00
#
_symmetry.space_group_name_H-M   'P 1'
#
loop_
_entity.id
_entity.type
_entity.pdbx_description
1 polymer ?
#
loop_
_entity_poly.entity_id
_entity_poly.type
_entity_poly.pdbx_seq_one_letter_code
_entity_poly.pdbx_strand_id
1 'polypeptide(L)'
;MAEEDLSQISVGEFENVSQLLVSSESLQFAFILMVVGIIAIVLGYGKFSNWVKSQKIYYKRPHLSRFIRRAILPFFAIALITSTNAYIQSSGVFEQDVMGGGDLSAEATFAKILNTFNILVIGYTVSHLIPIALTKRDKSILEKEDFDAWFDFRGFSDDDGDLFHKLYKWVPPKVLPEEIPEEEFNKYLQTEEGREYLEQFRTTKGNPIGGYEKLIKNPFEEWKKSERAKYEKYYKNCITGNNQSGRKLKPGAKPDEIFPIDIWREEKRLHGFEPIIPSSRPPGYARKKREGVPKSAKQILPVGIFVATILGVVAWWGVDLIVLATATGGFSIGLGLAMQETMQNYFAYLIIRKDKIFQEGDRVQLDTGYNGYVHKITPRVTYVRDALHESLAVIPTRSLVNSQIVNYTKENKLVPATVKVGVSYLNNPQQVASILVKVGKRGMKEIVDAKGRHLVRQNRCPYLDKNRPSCGCDKDLHVDITQPVVRFTDFNDSSLDFSMWVYVRDYGAQFKTKTDLRMIMYEEFKKYDIRIPWPIRTIYQGDEKRENDEIAQRDADRNKVIDDYGLGDIGRGEGED
;
A
#
# COMPACT_ATOMS: atom_id res chain seq x y z
N MET A 1 -3.39 55.27 37.83
CA MET A 1 -4.53 54.50 38.39
C MET A 1 -4.94 53.51 37.32
N ALA A 2 -4.56 52.23 37.34
CA ALA A 2 -3.88 51.41 38.33
C ALA A 2 -2.81 50.60 37.58
N GLU A 3 -1.57 50.62 38.08
CA GLU A 3 -0.58 49.57 37.80
C GLU A 3 -1.06 48.34 38.57
N GLU A 4 -1.58 47.34 37.87
CA GLU A 4 -1.74 46.01 38.44
C GLU A 4 -0.39 45.31 38.37
N ASP A 5 0.15 45.03 39.55
CA ASP A 5 1.33 44.21 39.80
C ASP A 5 1.30 42.93 38.95
N LEU A 6 2.09 42.94 37.88
CA LEU A 6 2.59 41.73 37.27
C LEU A 6 3.48 41.06 38.32
N SER A 7 2.93 40.11 39.07
CA SER A 7 3.70 39.22 39.93
C SER A 7 4.69 38.44 39.05
N GLN A 8 5.87 39.01 38.85
CA GLN A 8 7.03 38.30 38.36
C GLN A 8 7.35 37.22 39.38
N ILE A 9 6.97 35.98 39.08
CA ILE A 9 7.53 34.83 39.76
C ILE A 9 9.02 34.84 39.43
N SER A 10 9.83 35.17 40.44
CA SER A 10 11.28 35.12 40.37
C SER A 10 11.72 33.73 39.95
N VAL A 11 12.58 33.67 38.94
CA VAL A 11 13.29 32.47 38.47
C VAL A 11 14.20 31.87 39.56
N GLY A 12 14.25 32.47 40.76
CA GLY A 12 15.05 32.07 41.92
C GLY A 12 14.66 30.76 42.62
N GLU A 13 13.51 30.12 42.34
CA GLU A 13 13.17 28.84 42.97
C GLU A 13 14.11 27.67 42.58
N PHE A 14 14.85 27.76 41.47
CA PHE A 14 15.78 26.70 41.05
C PHE A 14 17.18 26.82 41.69
N GLU A 15 17.63 28.02 42.06
CA GLU A 15 18.84 28.18 42.90
C GLU A 15 18.62 27.59 44.30
N ASN A 16 17.37 27.44 44.73
CA ASN A 16 17.01 26.87 46.02
C ASN A 16 17.21 25.36 46.10
N VAL A 17 17.28 24.56 45.02
CA VAL A 17 17.35 23.08 45.16
C VAL A 17 18.67 22.62 45.79
N SER A 18 19.79 23.25 45.40
CA SER A 18 21.10 22.98 46.02
C SER A 18 21.14 23.50 47.46
N GLN A 19 20.50 24.64 47.75
CA GLN A 19 20.38 25.20 49.09
C GLN A 19 19.45 24.38 50.01
N LEU A 20 18.37 23.83 49.47
CA LEU A 20 17.42 22.87 50.09
C LEU A 20 18.10 21.57 50.48
N LEU A 21 19.03 21.09 49.65
CA LEU A 21 19.79 19.88 49.97
C LEU A 21 20.85 20.16 51.04
N VAL A 22 21.33 21.38 51.19
CA VAL A 22 22.28 21.75 52.25
C VAL A 22 21.56 22.07 53.57
N SER A 23 20.25 22.31 53.56
CA SER A 23 19.49 22.77 54.73
C SER A 23 19.24 21.69 55.79
N SER A 24 19.23 20.39 55.44
CA SER A 24 19.08 19.32 56.45
C SER A 24 19.79 18.01 56.07
N GLU A 25 20.37 17.34 57.07
CA GLU A 25 21.02 16.03 56.88
C GLU A 25 20.00 14.97 56.41
N SER A 26 18.75 15.03 56.88
CA SER A 26 17.69 14.12 56.49
C SER A 26 17.34 14.23 54.99
N LEU A 27 17.31 15.46 54.44
CA LEU A 27 17.12 15.68 53.00
C LEU A 27 18.32 15.20 52.18
N GLN A 28 19.55 15.36 52.67
CA GLN A 28 20.74 14.79 52.02
C GLN A 28 20.68 13.27 51.94
N PHE A 29 20.36 12.61 53.06
CA PHE A 29 20.19 11.15 53.09
C PHE A 29 19.06 10.68 52.17
N ALA A 30 17.91 11.38 52.17
CA ALA A 30 16.79 11.07 51.29
C ALA A 30 17.17 11.20 49.80
N PHE A 31 17.93 12.25 49.46
CA PHE A 31 18.43 12.47 48.10
C PHE A 31 19.44 11.40 47.66
N ILE A 32 20.40 11.04 48.53
CA ILE A 32 21.37 9.96 48.27
C ILE A 32 20.63 8.63 48.06
N LEU A 33 19.66 8.31 48.92
CA LEU A 33 18.84 7.10 48.81
C LEU A 33 18.06 7.07 47.50
N MET A 34 17.52 8.21 47.05
CA MET A 34 16.85 8.34 45.76
C MET A 34 17.83 8.12 44.60
N VAL A 35 19.01 8.72 44.61
CA VAL A 35 20.02 8.56 43.54
C VAL A 35 20.51 7.10 43.46
N VAL A 36 20.86 6.49 44.59
CA VAL A 36 21.26 5.08 44.66
C VAL A 36 20.13 4.16 44.21
N GLY A 37 18.89 4.45 44.64
CA GLY A 37 17.69 3.73 44.21
C GLY A 37 17.47 3.81 42.69
N ILE A 38 17.61 4.99 42.09
CA ILE A 38 17.50 5.18 40.63
C ILE A 38 18.56 4.36 39.90
N ILE A 39 19.82 4.40 40.34
CA ILE A 39 20.91 3.63 39.74
C ILE A 39 20.61 2.12 39.80
N ALA A 40 20.14 1.63 40.96
CA ALA A 40 19.75 0.24 41.14
C ALA A 40 18.58 -0.17 40.21
N ILE A 41 17.56 0.69 40.09
CA ILE A 41 16.43 0.48 39.18
C ILE A 41 16.90 0.42 37.73
N VAL A 42 17.78 1.33 37.30
CA VAL A 42 18.30 1.37 35.91
C VAL A 42 19.09 0.10 35.58
N LEU A 43 19.99 -0.32 36.47
CA LEU A 43 20.78 -1.55 36.28
C LEU A 43 19.90 -2.81 36.29
N GLY A 44 18.98 -2.90 37.25
CA GLY A 44 18.01 -4.00 37.35
C GLY A 44 17.10 -4.07 36.13
N TYR A 45 16.59 -2.94 35.68
CA TYR A 45 15.75 -2.83 34.49
C TYR A 45 16.50 -3.25 33.22
N GLY A 46 17.78 -2.90 33.08
CA GLY A 46 18.61 -3.33 31.95
C GLY A 46 18.69 -4.86 31.83
N LYS A 47 18.98 -5.53 32.96
CA LYS A 47 19.00 -7.01 33.03
C LYS A 47 17.62 -7.61 32.75
N PHE A 48 16.59 -7.10 33.42
CA PHE A 48 15.21 -7.57 33.24
C PHE A 48 14.72 -7.41 31.79
N SER A 49 14.96 -6.25 31.17
CA SER A 49 14.56 -5.93 29.81
C SER A 49 15.18 -6.89 28.78
N ASN A 50 16.46 -7.24 28.97
CA ASN A 50 17.15 -8.21 28.11
C ASN A 50 16.65 -9.63 28.35
N TRP A 51 16.43 -10.01 29.61
CA TRP A 51 15.84 -11.30 29.97
C TRP A 51 14.45 -11.48 29.34
N VAL A 52 13.54 -10.49 29.44
CA VAL A 52 12.21 -10.57 28.83
C VAL A 52 12.28 -10.80 27.32
N LYS A 53 13.24 -10.18 26.61
CA LYS A 53 13.39 -10.33 25.15
C LYS A 53 13.88 -11.71 24.73
N SER A 54 14.63 -12.42 25.58
CA SER A 54 15.10 -13.76 25.27
C SER A 54 14.06 -14.85 25.54
N GLN A 55 13.00 -14.54 26.30
CA GLN A 55 11.96 -15.51 26.64
C GLN A 55 10.99 -15.79 25.47
N LYS A 56 10.54 -17.04 25.33
CA LYS A 56 9.51 -17.47 24.35
C LYS A 56 8.23 -16.64 24.44
N ILE A 57 7.86 -16.17 25.64
CA ILE A 57 6.65 -15.37 25.87
C ILE A 57 6.66 -14.05 25.09
N TYR A 58 7.84 -13.45 24.86
CA TYR A 58 7.98 -12.22 24.07
C TYR A 58 7.52 -12.40 22.62
N TYR A 59 7.70 -13.60 22.08
CA TYR A 59 7.36 -13.95 20.71
C TYR A 59 5.90 -14.42 20.57
N LYS A 60 5.43 -15.23 21.53
CA LYS A 60 4.06 -15.77 21.55
C LYS A 60 3.00 -14.75 22.02
N ARG A 61 3.36 -13.84 22.93
CA ARG A 61 2.47 -12.80 23.49
C ARG A 61 3.16 -11.42 23.50
N PRO A 62 3.49 -10.87 22.32
CA PRO A 62 4.35 -9.68 22.20
C PRO A 62 3.77 -8.42 22.84
N HIS A 63 2.45 -8.24 22.83
CA HIS A 63 1.83 -7.06 23.47
C HIS A 63 1.90 -7.13 24.99
N LEU A 64 1.66 -8.31 25.57
CA LEU A 64 1.74 -8.51 27.02
C LEU A 64 3.18 -8.33 27.52
N SER A 65 4.16 -8.93 26.84
CA SER A 65 5.57 -8.81 27.22
C SER A 65 6.09 -7.37 27.06
N ARG A 66 5.67 -6.64 26.01
CA ARG A 66 6.00 -5.22 25.85
C ARG A 66 5.36 -4.36 26.94
N PHE A 67 4.11 -4.64 27.29
CA PHE A 67 3.38 -3.96 28.37
C PHE A 67 4.08 -4.13 29.70
N ILE A 68 4.32 -5.39 30.14
CA ILE A 68 4.99 -5.70 31.40
C ILE A 68 6.37 -5.04 31.46
N ARG A 69 7.14 -5.15 30.37
CA ARG A 69 8.46 -4.52 30.30
C ARG A 69 8.41 -3.01 30.48
N ARG A 70 7.40 -2.32 29.92
CA ARG A 70 7.28 -0.86 30.06
C ARG A 70 6.65 -0.43 31.38
N ALA A 71 5.83 -1.27 32.00
CA ALA A 71 5.16 -0.98 33.28
C ALA A 71 6.06 -1.17 34.52
N ILE A 72 7.06 -2.05 34.42
CA ILE A 72 7.92 -2.39 35.58
C ILE A 72 8.83 -1.25 36.04
N LEU A 73 9.47 -0.54 35.11
CA LEU A 73 10.35 0.59 35.46
C LEU A 73 9.62 1.67 36.28
N PRO A 74 8.45 2.17 35.85
CA PRO A 74 7.75 3.17 36.62
C PRO A 74 7.10 2.61 37.90
N PHE A 75 6.73 1.33 37.95
CA PHE A 75 6.29 0.71 39.20
C PHE A 75 7.38 0.83 40.28
N PHE A 76 8.62 0.49 39.94
CA PHE A 76 9.75 0.65 40.87
C PHE A 76 10.09 2.11 41.15
N ALA A 77 9.98 3.00 40.16
CA ALA A 77 10.20 4.43 40.36
C ALA A 77 9.17 5.05 41.31
N ILE A 78 7.88 4.73 41.16
CA ILE A 78 6.80 5.18 42.05
C ILE A 78 7.02 4.60 43.45
N ALA A 79 7.38 3.31 43.56
CA ALA A 79 7.67 2.70 44.85
C ALA A 79 8.83 3.40 45.56
N LEU A 80 9.91 3.72 44.83
CA LEU A 80 11.05 4.48 45.35
C LEU A 80 10.61 5.87 45.83
N ILE A 81 9.97 6.67 44.97
CA ILE A 81 9.52 8.03 45.31
C ILE A 81 8.58 8.01 46.51
N THR A 82 7.62 7.08 46.53
CA THR A 82 6.66 6.92 47.64
C THR A 82 7.37 6.53 48.93
N SER A 83 8.35 5.62 48.88
CA SER A 83 9.14 5.23 50.05
C SER A 83 10.00 6.37 50.59
N THR A 84 10.59 7.19 49.71
CA THR A 84 11.38 8.36 50.08
C THR A 84 10.49 9.43 50.72
N ASN A 85 9.29 9.65 50.16
CA ASN A 85 8.31 10.58 50.74
C ASN A 85 7.84 10.12 52.13
N ALA A 86 7.55 8.82 52.29
CA ALA A 86 7.18 8.24 53.58
C ALA A 86 8.31 8.33 54.62
N TYR A 87 9.57 8.13 54.19
CA TYR A 87 10.74 8.28 55.05
C TYR A 87 10.83 9.70 55.63
N ILE A 88 10.72 10.72 54.78
CA ILE A 88 10.75 12.15 55.18
C ILE A 88 9.64 12.48 56.18
N GLN A 89 8.43 11.94 55.97
CA GLN A 89 7.31 12.13 56.89
C GLN A 89 7.52 11.40 58.23
N SER A 90 8.19 10.24 58.22
CA SER A 90 8.41 9.41 59.42
C SER A 90 9.62 9.82 60.26
N SER A 91 10.63 10.48 59.67
CA SER A 91 11.86 10.89 60.35
C SER A 91 11.70 12.07 61.32
N GLY A 92 10.46 12.49 61.63
CA GLY A 92 10.16 13.39 62.75
C GLY A 92 10.57 14.85 62.56
N VAL A 93 10.04 15.53 61.55
CA VAL A 93 10.04 17.01 61.44
C VAL A 93 8.61 17.55 61.59
N PHE A 94 7.91 17.06 62.60
CA PHE A 94 6.57 17.54 63.02
C PHE A 94 6.59 18.07 64.45
N GLU A 95 7.77 18.43 64.98
CA GLU A 95 7.83 19.36 66.12
C GLU A 95 7.59 20.78 65.61
N GLN A 96 6.29 21.09 65.54
CA GLN A 96 5.65 22.36 65.90
C GLN A 96 6.40 23.68 65.59
N ASP A 97 5.87 24.46 64.65
CA ASP A 97 5.28 25.74 65.08
C ASP A 97 4.18 26.26 64.14
N VAL A 98 3.04 26.53 64.77
CA VAL A 98 1.95 27.33 64.22
C VAL A 98 2.28 28.76 64.58
N MET A 99 2.64 29.58 63.57
CA MET A 99 2.39 31.03 63.44
C MET A 99 3.50 31.69 62.60
N GLY A 100 3.15 32.15 61.39
CA GLY A 100 3.95 33.15 60.68
C GLY A 100 4.23 32.83 59.20
N GLY A 101 3.44 33.44 58.32
CA GLY A 101 3.86 33.89 56.99
C GLY A 101 4.36 32.86 55.97
N GLY A 102 3.45 32.40 55.10
CA GLY A 102 3.65 32.28 53.64
C GLY A 102 4.67 31.30 53.06
N ASP A 103 5.75 30.93 53.75
CA ASP A 103 6.82 30.10 53.20
C ASP A 103 6.60 28.62 53.53
N LEU A 104 6.56 27.79 52.49
CA LEU A 104 6.59 26.33 52.62
C LEU A 104 7.91 25.93 53.29
N SER A 105 7.86 25.09 54.33
CA SER A 105 9.08 24.50 54.90
C SER A 105 9.87 23.78 53.79
N ALA A 106 11.20 23.68 53.95
CA ALA A 106 12.07 23.01 52.99
C ALA A 106 11.57 21.57 52.67
N GLU A 107 11.03 20.89 53.66
CA GLU A 107 10.46 19.55 53.56
C GLU A 107 9.15 19.54 52.75
N ALA A 108 8.28 20.54 52.95
CA ALA A 108 7.04 20.68 52.18
C ALA A 108 7.30 20.98 50.70
N THR A 109 8.32 21.79 50.42
CA THR A 109 8.81 22.06 49.06
C THR A 109 9.39 20.80 48.42
N PHE A 110 10.19 20.02 49.15
CA PHE A 110 10.73 18.75 48.67
C PHE A 110 9.62 17.70 48.42
N ALA A 111 8.61 17.62 49.29
CA ALA A 111 7.46 16.73 49.08
C ALA A 111 6.64 17.13 47.83
N LYS A 112 6.48 18.44 47.56
CA LYS A 112 5.86 18.95 46.32
C LYS A 112 6.68 18.57 45.08
N ILE A 113 8.01 18.61 45.16
CA ILE A 113 8.92 18.13 44.11
C ILE A 113 8.78 16.62 43.88
N LEU A 114 8.74 15.79 44.93
CA LEU A 114 8.53 14.35 44.81
C LEU A 114 7.17 14.00 44.19
N ASN A 115 6.11 14.71 44.58
CA ASN A 115 4.78 14.55 43.97
C ASN A 115 4.80 14.93 42.49
N THR A 116 5.56 15.96 42.11
CA THR A 116 5.77 16.34 40.73
C THR A 116 6.47 15.22 39.93
N PHE A 117 7.53 14.63 40.49
CA PHE A 117 8.17 13.46 39.89
C PHE A 117 7.21 12.27 39.74
N ASN A 118 6.36 12.00 40.74
CA ASN A 118 5.33 10.96 40.64
C ASN A 118 4.37 11.21 39.47
N ILE A 119 3.85 12.44 39.30
CA ILE A 119 2.97 12.78 38.18
C ILE A 119 3.70 12.63 36.85
N LEU A 120 4.95 13.08 36.74
CA LEU A 120 5.75 12.92 35.52
C LEU A 120 6.00 11.44 35.18
N VAL A 121 6.30 10.62 36.19
CA VAL A 121 6.46 9.16 36.01
C VAL A 121 5.13 8.55 35.57
N ILE A 122 4.00 8.92 36.18
CA ILE A 122 2.66 8.47 35.77
C ILE A 122 2.36 8.88 34.33
N GLY A 123 2.57 10.14 33.94
CA GLY A 123 2.37 10.59 32.56
C GLY A 123 3.30 9.88 31.56
N TYR A 124 4.54 9.63 31.94
CA TYR A 124 5.46 8.81 31.16
C TYR A 124 4.94 7.37 31.02
N THR A 125 4.34 6.78 32.07
CA THR A 125 3.73 5.45 31.98
C THR A 125 2.56 5.42 31.01
N VAL A 126 1.64 6.37 31.17
CA VAL A 126 0.38 6.43 30.43
C VAL A 126 0.69 6.64 28.94
N SER A 127 1.60 7.56 28.63
CA SER A 127 2.06 7.80 27.26
C SER A 127 2.63 6.54 26.59
N HIS A 128 3.30 5.65 27.32
CA HIS A 128 3.91 4.45 26.74
C HIS A 128 3.00 3.22 26.76
N LEU A 129 2.08 3.11 27.73
CA LEU A 129 1.20 1.96 27.89
C LEU A 129 -0.05 2.06 27.00
N ILE A 130 -0.64 3.25 26.84
CA ILE A 130 -1.83 3.47 25.99
C ILE A 130 -1.58 2.99 24.54
N PRO A 131 -0.49 3.36 23.86
CA PRO A 131 -0.23 2.90 22.50
C PRO A 131 -0.09 1.38 22.39
N ILE A 132 0.46 0.71 23.41
CA ILE A 132 0.57 -0.75 23.43
C ILE A 132 -0.83 -1.39 23.52
N ALA A 133 -1.70 -0.83 24.35
CA ALA A 133 -3.09 -1.28 24.49
C ALA A 133 -3.89 -1.05 23.20
N LEU A 134 -3.78 0.13 22.59
CA LEU A 134 -4.41 0.43 21.29
C LEU A 134 -3.91 -0.52 20.20
N THR A 135 -2.60 -0.73 20.11
CA THR A 135 -2.02 -1.66 19.13
C THR A 135 -2.54 -3.08 19.35
N LYS A 136 -2.66 -3.53 20.61
CA LYS A 136 -3.24 -4.85 20.92
C LYS A 136 -4.69 -4.94 20.41
N ARG A 137 -5.49 -3.89 20.60
CA ARG A 137 -6.87 -3.84 20.10
C ARG A 137 -6.92 -3.91 18.58
N ASP A 138 -6.09 -3.14 17.87
CA ASP A 138 -6.02 -3.19 16.40
C ASP A 138 -5.64 -4.58 15.90
N LYS A 139 -4.65 -5.22 16.54
CA LYS A 139 -4.23 -6.57 16.17
C LYS A 139 -5.32 -7.61 16.41
N SER A 140 -6.18 -7.41 17.40
CA SER A 140 -7.35 -8.25 17.60
C SER A 140 -8.45 -8.02 16.55
N ILE A 141 -8.56 -6.81 15.99
CA ILE A 141 -9.46 -6.53 14.85
C ILE A 141 -8.90 -7.20 13.59
N LEU A 142 -7.61 -7.01 13.30
CA LEU A 142 -6.93 -7.65 12.18
C LEU A 142 -6.96 -9.18 12.26
N GLU A 143 -6.91 -9.77 13.46
CA GLU A 143 -7.09 -11.21 13.65
C GLU A 143 -8.48 -11.70 13.21
N LYS A 144 -9.52 -10.85 13.31
CA LYS A 144 -10.85 -11.16 12.77
C LYS A 144 -10.91 -11.01 11.26
N GLU A 145 -10.31 -9.95 10.72
CA GLU A 145 -10.20 -9.76 9.26
C GLU A 145 -9.41 -10.91 8.61
N ASP A 146 -8.35 -11.40 9.26
CA ASP A 146 -7.59 -12.58 8.84
C ASP A 146 -8.48 -13.83 8.80
N PHE A 147 -9.43 -13.95 9.73
CA PHE A 147 -10.40 -15.05 9.75
C PHE A 147 -11.47 -14.92 8.67
N ASP A 148 -11.95 -13.71 8.40
CA ASP A 148 -12.90 -13.46 7.31
C ASP A 148 -12.24 -13.79 5.95
N ALA A 149 -10.98 -13.35 5.76
CA ALA A 149 -10.19 -13.73 4.57
C ALA A 149 -9.97 -15.24 4.48
N TRP A 150 -9.62 -15.90 5.59
CA TRP A 150 -9.51 -17.35 5.66
C TRP A 150 -10.82 -18.05 5.24
N PHE A 151 -11.97 -17.51 5.66
CA PHE A 151 -13.27 -18.02 5.30
C PHE A 151 -13.55 -17.87 3.80
N ASP A 152 -13.25 -16.70 3.22
CA ASP A 152 -13.42 -16.43 1.79
C ASP A 152 -12.52 -17.31 0.91
N PHE A 153 -11.30 -17.59 1.37
CA PHE A 153 -10.38 -18.51 0.70
C PHE A 153 -10.69 -19.99 0.93
N ARG A 154 -11.65 -20.30 1.81
CA ARG A 154 -12.02 -21.67 2.21
C ARG A 154 -10.85 -22.44 2.81
N GLY A 155 -10.07 -21.75 3.61
CA GLY A 155 -8.80 -22.26 4.12
C GLY A 155 -7.60 -21.51 3.55
N PHE A 156 -6.48 -21.58 4.27
CA PHE A 156 -5.18 -21.21 3.75
C PHE A 156 -4.44 -22.44 3.25
N SER A 157 -3.50 -22.24 2.32
CA SER A 157 -2.69 -23.32 1.75
C SER A 157 -1.84 -24.08 2.79
N ASP A 158 -1.67 -23.52 3.98
CA ASP A 158 -0.89 -24.09 5.09
C ASP A 158 -1.77 -24.68 6.20
N ASP A 159 -3.07 -24.83 5.99
CA ASP A 159 -3.97 -25.52 6.92
C ASP A 159 -3.72 -27.04 6.93
N ASP A 160 -3.55 -27.59 8.12
CA ASP A 160 -3.36 -29.02 8.31
C ASP A 160 -4.70 -29.76 8.18
N GLY A 161 -4.84 -30.58 7.13
CA GLY A 161 -5.93 -31.54 6.97
C GLY A 161 -7.32 -30.90 6.88
N ASP A 162 -7.58 -30.18 5.80
CA ASP A 162 -8.87 -29.61 5.44
C ASP A 162 -9.65 -28.99 6.62
N LEU A 163 -8.99 -28.04 7.30
CA LEU A 163 -9.54 -27.37 8.47
C LEU A 163 -10.87 -26.68 8.19
N PHE A 164 -11.05 -26.13 6.99
CA PHE A 164 -12.25 -25.40 6.64
C PHE A 164 -13.49 -26.30 6.68
N HIS A 165 -13.45 -27.47 6.02
CA HIS A 165 -14.58 -28.41 6.02
C HIS A 165 -14.78 -29.14 7.36
N LYS A 166 -13.77 -29.13 8.25
CA LYS A 166 -13.96 -29.55 9.64
C LYS A 166 -14.79 -28.56 10.47
N LEU A 167 -14.73 -27.27 10.12
CA LEU A 167 -15.40 -26.19 10.84
C LEU A 167 -16.74 -25.79 10.21
N TYR A 168 -16.86 -25.95 8.90
CA TYR A 168 -18.00 -25.55 8.10
C TYR A 168 -18.46 -26.68 7.19
N LYS A 169 -19.77 -26.78 6.99
CA LYS A 169 -20.39 -27.68 6.02
C LYS A 169 -20.96 -26.86 4.88
N TRP A 170 -20.59 -27.18 3.64
CA TRP A 170 -21.17 -26.56 2.47
C TRP A 170 -22.65 -26.96 2.34
N VAL A 171 -23.49 -25.98 2.02
CA VAL A 171 -24.93 -26.10 1.82
C VAL A 171 -25.27 -25.61 0.42
N PRO A 172 -25.97 -26.42 -0.39
CA PRO A 172 -26.28 -26.03 -1.75
C PRO A 172 -27.19 -24.79 -1.82
N PRO A 173 -27.11 -23.99 -2.91
CA PRO A 173 -27.94 -22.81 -3.08
C PRO A 173 -29.42 -23.21 -3.20
N LYS A 174 -30.30 -22.35 -2.68
CA LYS A 174 -31.76 -22.53 -2.83
C LYS A 174 -32.26 -22.22 -4.24
N VAL A 175 -31.49 -21.44 -5.01
CA VAL A 175 -31.78 -21.06 -6.40
C VAL A 175 -30.71 -21.66 -7.30
N LEU A 176 -31.13 -22.38 -8.34
CA LEU A 176 -30.19 -23.01 -9.27
C LEU A 176 -29.45 -21.96 -10.12
N PRO A 177 -28.14 -22.13 -10.38
CA PRO A 177 -27.42 -21.30 -11.35
C PRO A 177 -27.98 -21.49 -12.76
N GLU A 178 -28.14 -20.40 -13.52
CA GLU A 178 -28.59 -20.45 -14.92
C GLU A 178 -27.66 -21.29 -15.83
N GLU A 179 -26.40 -21.44 -15.44
CA GLU A 179 -25.36 -22.10 -16.23
C GLU A 179 -25.34 -23.63 -16.09
N ILE A 180 -26.01 -24.19 -15.08
CA ILE A 180 -26.04 -25.64 -14.84
C ILE A 180 -27.48 -26.13 -14.97
N PRO A 181 -27.78 -27.02 -15.93
CA PRO A 181 -29.09 -27.65 -16.03
C PRO A 181 -29.47 -28.37 -14.73
N GLU A 182 -30.74 -28.34 -14.36
CA GLU A 182 -31.24 -28.90 -13.10
C GLU A 182 -30.89 -30.40 -12.93
N GLU A 183 -30.96 -31.17 -14.01
CA GLU A 183 -30.59 -32.60 -14.01
C GLU A 183 -29.11 -32.82 -13.66
N GLU A 184 -28.22 -31.98 -14.22
CA GLU A 184 -26.78 -32.08 -14.02
C GLU A 184 -26.39 -31.61 -12.60
N PHE A 185 -27.03 -30.54 -12.12
CA PHE A 185 -26.88 -30.04 -10.77
C PHE A 185 -27.26 -31.10 -9.72
N ASN A 186 -28.40 -31.76 -9.90
CA ASN A 186 -28.87 -32.84 -9.01
C ASN A 186 -27.94 -34.06 -9.05
N LYS A 187 -27.39 -34.39 -10.22
CA LYS A 187 -26.39 -35.46 -10.35
C LYS A 187 -25.12 -35.15 -9.55
N TYR A 188 -24.64 -33.91 -9.61
CA TYR A 188 -23.49 -33.48 -8.83
C TYR A 188 -23.75 -33.46 -7.32
N LEU A 189 -24.97 -33.17 -6.87
CA LEU A 189 -25.30 -33.22 -5.44
C LEU A 189 -25.23 -34.63 -4.84
N GLN A 190 -25.43 -35.67 -5.65
CA GLN A 190 -25.45 -37.06 -5.17
C GLN A 190 -24.04 -37.59 -4.88
N THR A 191 -23.03 -37.18 -5.64
CA THR A 191 -21.64 -37.64 -5.49
C THR A 191 -20.82 -36.70 -4.60
N GLU A 192 -19.78 -37.22 -3.94
CA GLU A 192 -18.86 -36.39 -3.14
C GLU A 192 -18.04 -35.47 -4.04
N GLU A 193 -17.46 -36.01 -5.12
CA GLU A 193 -16.75 -35.26 -6.15
C GLU A 193 -17.62 -34.18 -6.82
N GLY A 194 -18.92 -34.45 -6.98
CA GLY A 194 -19.86 -33.49 -7.53
C GLY A 194 -20.16 -32.35 -6.57
N ARG A 195 -20.25 -32.61 -5.26
CA ARG A 195 -20.39 -31.55 -4.25
C ARG A 195 -19.14 -30.68 -4.15
N GLU A 196 -17.94 -31.27 -4.21
CA GLU A 196 -16.69 -30.52 -4.29
C GLU A 196 -16.60 -29.65 -5.56
N TYR A 197 -17.05 -30.19 -6.69
CA TYR A 197 -17.14 -29.44 -7.94
C TYR A 197 -18.10 -28.25 -7.81
N LEU A 198 -19.31 -28.48 -7.30
CA LEU A 198 -20.30 -27.41 -7.09
C LEU A 198 -19.81 -26.37 -6.10
N GLU A 199 -19.12 -26.78 -5.05
CA GLU A 199 -18.52 -25.85 -4.11
C GLU A 199 -17.48 -24.97 -4.82
N GLN A 200 -16.60 -25.53 -5.64
CA GLN A 200 -15.59 -24.77 -6.40
C GLN A 200 -16.18 -23.98 -7.59
N PHE A 201 -17.40 -24.29 -8.02
CA PHE A 201 -18.06 -23.64 -9.14
C PHE A 201 -18.22 -22.13 -8.91
N ARG A 202 -18.05 -21.37 -10.00
CA ARG A 202 -18.25 -19.91 -10.06
C ARG A 202 -19.09 -19.60 -11.28
N THR A 203 -20.08 -18.73 -11.10
CA THR A 203 -20.91 -18.27 -12.22
C THR A 203 -20.09 -17.45 -13.22
N THR A 204 -20.63 -17.15 -14.40
CA THR A 204 -20.05 -16.25 -15.41
C THR A 204 -19.72 -14.87 -14.84
N LYS A 205 -20.44 -14.44 -13.81
CA LYS A 205 -20.20 -13.20 -13.05
C LYS A 205 -19.20 -13.34 -11.91
N GLY A 206 -18.63 -14.54 -11.70
CA GLY A 206 -17.61 -14.84 -10.70
C GLY A 206 -18.13 -15.11 -9.29
N ASN A 207 -19.44 -15.26 -9.08
CA ASN A 207 -20.01 -15.48 -7.74
C ASN A 207 -19.94 -16.97 -7.35
N PRO A 208 -19.58 -17.30 -6.08
CA PRO A 208 -19.70 -18.67 -5.56
C PRO A 208 -21.17 -19.08 -5.43
N ILE A 209 -21.41 -20.38 -5.52
CA ILE A 209 -22.75 -20.97 -5.33
C ILE A 209 -22.83 -21.70 -3.97
N GLY A 210 -24.00 -21.63 -3.35
CA GLY A 210 -24.25 -22.22 -2.04
C GLY A 210 -23.83 -21.33 -0.87
N GLY A 211 -24.01 -21.84 0.34
CA GLY A 211 -23.63 -21.21 1.60
C GLY A 211 -22.89 -22.18 2.50
N TYR A 212 -22.54 -21.73 3.71
CA TYR A 212 -21.84 -22.56 4.70
C TYR A 212 -22.55 -22.51 6.05
N GLU A 213 -22.80 -23.70 6.60
CA GLU A 213 -23.30 -23.87 7.97
C GLU A 213 -22.16 -24.20 8.92
N LYS A 214 -22.20 -23.62 10.13
CA LYS A 214 -21.19 -23.85 11.16
C LYS A 214 -21.39 -25.23 11.78
N LEU A 215 -20.37 -26.09 11.73
CA LEU A 215 -20.37 -27.39 12.40
C LEU A 215 -20.07 -27.27 13.89
N ILE A 216 -19.31 -26.23 14.28
CA ILE A 216 -18.94 -25.98 15.67
C ILE A 216 -19.45 -24.63 16.17
N LYS A 217 -19.61 -24.52 17.49
CA LYS A 217 -20.14 -23.30 18.14
C LYS A 217 -19.27 -22.05 17.91
N ASN A 218 -17.94 -22.20 17.85
CA ASN A 218 -17.03 -21.07 17.65
C ASN A 218 -15.85 -21.40 16.71
N PRO A 219 -16.05 -21.32 15.38
CA PRO A 219 -15.03 -21.55 14.37
C PRO A 219 -13.79 -20.67 14.53
N PHE A 220 -13.99 -19.41 14.94
CA PHE A 220 -12.91 -18.43 15.10
C PHE A 220 -11.87 -18.87 16.13
N GLU A 221 -12.30 -19.42 17.27
CA GLU A 221 -11.35 -19.87 18.30
C GLU A 221 -10.58 -21.12 17.87
N GLU A 222 -11.19 -22.02 17.10
CA GLU A 222 -10.51 -23.22 16.60
C GLU A 222 -9.49 -22.87 15.50
N TRP A 223 -9.88 -22.00 14.57
CA TRP A 223 -8.95 -21.40 13.61
C TRP A 223 -7.76 -20.70 14.30
N LYS A 224 -8.04 -19.94 15.37
CA LYS A 224 -7.01 -19.26 16.15
C LYS A 224 -6.04 -20.22 16.84
N LYS A 225 -6.50 -21.40 17.25
CA LYS A 225 -5.61 -22.47 17.77
C LYS A 225 -4.72 -23.03 16.65
N SER A 226 -5.28 -23.27 15.47
CA SER A 226 -4.53 -23.70 14.29
C SER A 226 -3.41 -22.70 13.95
N GLU A 227 -3.73 -21.41 13.80
CA GLU A 227 -2.73 -20.38 13.50
C GLU A 227 -1.64 -20.26 14.59
N ARG A 228 -1.99 -20.47 15.86
CA ARG A 228 -1.00 -20.54 16.95
C ARG A 228 -0.09 -21.76 16.83
N ALA A 229 -0.60 -22.91 16.44
CA ALA A 229 0.19 -24.12 16.22
C ALA A 229 1.18 -23.93 15.06
N LYS A 230 0.73 -23.32 13.96
CA LYS A 230 1.58 -22.96 12.82
C LYS A 230 2.71 -22.00 13.22
N TYR A 231 2.38 -20.98 14.01
CA TYR A 231 3.39 -20.06 14.54
C TYR A 231 4.40 -20.77 15.47
N GLU A 232 3.95 -21.71 16.30
CA GLU A 232 4.86 -22.47 17.17
C GLU A 232 5.81 -23.37 16.37
N LYS A 233 5.33 -23.97 15.27
CA LYS A 233 6.16 -24.70 14.32
C LYS A 233 7.20 -23.79 13.68
N TYR A 234 6.81 -22.61 13.21
CA TYR A 234 7.72 -21.57 12.69
C TYR A 234 8.80 -21.18 13.71
N TYR A 235 8.40 -20.88 14.96
CA TYR A 235 9.33 -20.49 16.02
C TYR A 235 10.30 -21.61 16.38
N LYS A 236 9.82 -22.86 16.48
CA LYS A 236 10.66 -24.04 16.74
C LYS A 236 11.69 -24.22 15.63
N ASN A 237 11.27 -24.14 14.36
CA ASN A 237 12.14 -24.25 13.21
C ASN A 237 13.24 -23.18 13.17
N CYS A 238 12.94 -21.96 13.62
CA CYS A 238 13.93 -20.89 13.76
C CYS A 238 15.04 -21.25 14.77
N ILE A 239 14.67 -21.74 15.95
CA ILE A 239 15.63 -22.01 17.04
C ILE A 239 16.39 -23.34 16.87
N THR A 240 15.79 -24.34 16.23
CA THR A 240 16.43 -25.65 16.01
C THR A 240 17.37 -25.67 14.82
N GLY A 241 17.25 -24.70 13.90
CA GLY A 241 18.00 -24.67 12.64
C GLY A 241 17.29 -25.38 11.48
N ASN A 242 16.06 -25.87 11.68
CA ASN A 242 15.21 -26.43 10.60
C ASN A 242 14.59 -25.30 9.77
N ASN A 243 15.45 -24.44 9.22
CA ASN A 243 15.09 -23.26 8.45
C ASN A 243 15.91 -23.19 7.16
N GLN A 244 15.57 -22.28 6.25
CA GLN A 244 16.22 -22.21 4.94
C GLN A 244 17.74 -22.00 5.00
N SER A 245 18.23 -21.36 6.07
CA SER A 245 19.65 -21.11 6.27
C SER A 245 20.42 -22.23 6.99
N GLY A 246 19.73 -23.22 7.55
CA GLY A 246 20.33 -24.26 8.42
C GLY A 246 20.89 -23.75 9.77
N ARG A 247 20.88 -22.43 10.00
CA ARG A 247 21.48 -21.79 11.18
C ARG A 247 20.50 -21.73 12.35
N LYS A 248 20.96 -22.07 13.55
CA LYS A 248 20.19 -21.87 14.79
C LYS A 248 20.10 -20.38 15.14
N LEU A 249 18.89 -19.84 15.18
CA LEU A 249 18.63 -18.44 15.51
C LEU A 249 18.47 -18.28 17.02
N LYS A 250 19.05 -17.21 17.60
CA LYS A 250 18.96 -16.92 19.04
C LYS A 250 17.87 -15.88 19.32
N PRO A 251 16.89 -16.16 20.21
CA PRO A 251 15.93 -15.16 20.67
C PRO A 251 16.64 -13.94 21.29
N GLY A 252 16.17 -12.74 20.97
CA GLY A 252 16.71 -11.47 21.46
C GLY A 252 18.07 -11.03 20.86
N ALA A 253 18.63 -11.79 19.91
CA ALA A 253 19.86 -11.40 19.22
C ALA A 253 19.63 -10.22 18.27
N LYS A 254 20.64 -9.33 18.15
CA LYS A 254 20.67 -8.28 17.14
C LYS A 254 21.63 -8.69 16.01
N PRO A 255 21.24 -8.58 14.73
CA PRO A 255 19.95 -8.12 14.22
C PRO A 255 18.78 -9.10 14.51
N ASP A 256 17.56 -8.59 14.65
CA ASP A 256 16.37 -9.43 14.92
C ASP A 256 16.06 -10.32 13.69
N GLU A 257 16.13 -11.64 13.86
CA GLU A 257 15.89 -12.64 12.80
C GLU A 257 14.58 -13.43 12.97
N ILE A 258 13.99 -13.43 14.18
CA ILE A 258 12.76 -14.17 14.49
C ILE A 258 11.58 -13.19 14.58
N PHE A 259 10.50 -13.45 13.83
CA PHE A 259 9.27 -12.65 13.92
C PHE A 259 8.43 -13.02 15.15
N PRO A 260 8.04 -12.06 16.00
CA PRO A 260 6.93 -12.23 16.94
C PRO A 260 5.61 -12.48 16.19
N ILE A 261 4.64 -13.12 16.85
CA ILE A 261 3.40 -13.59 16.20
C ILE A 261 2.57 -12.48 15.53
N ASP A 262 2.62 -11.25 16.06
CA ASP A 262 1.91 -10.11 15.47
C ASP A 262 2.52 -9.70 14.12
N ILE A 263 3.85 -9.72 14.00
CA ILE A 263 4.54 -9.48 12.72
C ILE A 263 4.38 -10.67 11.77
N TRP A 264 4.49 -11.89 12.30
CA TRP A 264 4.37 -13.09 11.48
C TRP A 264 3.04 -13.14 10.73
N ARG A 265 1.93 -12.73 11.36
CA ARG A 265 0.63 -12.60 10.67
C ARG A 265 0.57 -11.44 9.68
N GLU A 266 1.18 -10.30 9.99
CA GLU A 266 1.31 -9.21 9.01
C GLU A 266 2.05 -9.65 7.75
N GLU A 267 3.13 -10.41 7.90
CA GLU A 267 3.88 -10.95 6.77
C GLU A 267 3.02 -11.94 5.96
N LYS A 268 2.23 -12.80 6.62
CA LYS A 268 1.27 -13.67 5.91
C LYS A 268 0.30 -12.85 5.08
N ARG A 269 -0.31 -11.80 5.65
CA ARG A 269 -1.24 -10.92 4.93
C ARG A 269 -0.63 -10.27 3.68
N LEU A 270 0.61 -9.79 3.78
CA LEU A 270 1.29 -9.14 2.66
C LEU A 270 1.64 -10.11 1.52
N HIS A 271 1.67 -11.41 1.81
CA HIS A 271 2.01 -12.48 0.89
C HIS A 271 0.80 -13.38 0.55
N GLY A 272 -0.43 -12.85 0.63
CA GLY A 272 -1.63 -13.62 0.26
C GLY A 272 -1.86 -14.85 1.13
N PHE A 273 -1.45 -14.79 2.40
CA PHE A 273 -1.55 -15.84 3.41
C PHE A 273 -0.73 -17.12 3.14
N GLU A 274 0.23 -17.06 2.23
CA GLU A 274 1.20 -18.14 2.01
C GLU A 274 2.05 -18.45 3.28
N PRO A 275 2.48 -19.70 3.47
CA PRO A 275 3.32 -20.10 4.60
C PRO A 275 4.68 -19.38 4.58
N ILE A 276 5.04 -18.79 5.72
CA ILE A 276 6.34 -18.11 5.86
C ILE A 276 7.44 -19.13 6.08
N ILE A 277 8.39 -19.18 5.14
CA ILE A 277 9.61 -19.98 5.25
C ILE A 277 10.55 -19.34 6.31
N PRO A 278 10.93 -20.08 7.37
CA PRO A 278 11.86 -19.58 8.38
C PRO A 278 13.23 -19.24 7.79
N SER A 279 13.83 -18.12 8.22
CA SER A 279 15.16 -17.63 7.77
C SER A 279 15.30 -17.39 6.25
N SER A 280 14.19 -17.07 5.57
CA SER A 280 14.18 -16.77 4.13
C SER A 280 14.60 -15.34 3.77
N ARG A 281 14.73 -14.47 4.78
CA ARG A 281 15.03 -13.05 4.62
C ARG A 281 16.37 -12.71 5.26
N PRO A 282 17.10 -11.70 4.76
CA PRO A 282 18.38 -11.32 5.33
C PRO A 282 18.22 -10.85 6.78
N PRO A 283 19.27 -10.98 7.62
CA PRO A 283 19.22 -10.56 9.01
C PRO A 283 18.77 -9.10 9.17
N GLY A 284 17.81 -8.86 10.07
CA GLY A 284 17.30 -7.51 10.33
C GLY A 284 16.29 -6.97 9.30
N TYR A 285 15.82 -7.79 8.35
CA TYR A 285 14.80 -7.41 7.37
C TYR A 285 13.53 -6.82 8.02
N ALA A 286 12.99 -7.45 9.08
CA ALA A 286 11.85 -6.92 9.83
C ALA A 286 12.09 -5.52 10.38
N ARG A 287 13.32 -5.25 10.83
CA ARG A 287 13.69 -3.94 11.37
C ARG A 287 13.72 -2.89 10.26
N LYS A 288 14.39 -3.17 9.13
CA LYS A 288 14.43 -2.26 7.97
C LYS A 288 13.03 -1.96 7.43
N LYS A 289 12.14 -2.96 7.38
CA LYS A 289 10.75 -2.78 6.93
C LYS A 289 9.97 -1.84 7.86
N ARG A 290 10.15 -1.96 9.18
CA ARG A 290 9.57 -1.03 10.17
C ARG A 290 10.08 0.40 10.03
N GLU A 291 11.37 0.56 9.70
CA GLU A 291 11.98 1.88 9.48
C GLU A 291 11.47 2.56 8.18
N GLY A 292 10.96 1.79 7.21
CA GLY A 292 10.38 2.29 5.95
C GLY A 292 8.85 2.52 5.94
N VAL A 293 8.15 2.26 7.05
CA VAL A 293 6.73 2.58 7.19
C VAL A 293 6.61 3.97 7.82
N PRO A 294 5.81 4.89 7.26
CA PRO A 294 5.60 6.19 7.87
C PRO A 294 5.14 6.04 9.32
N LYS A 295 5.73 6.83 10.22
CA LYS A 295 5.37 6.81 11.63
C LYS A 295 3.90 7.22 11.75
N SER A 296 3.06 6.31 12.22
CA SER A 296 1.63 6.57 12.37
C SER A 296 1.37 7.59 13.47
N ALA A 297 0.20 8.24 13.45
CA ALA A 297 -0.27 9.13 14.54
C ALA A 297 -0.15 8.48 15.94
N LYS A 298 -0.21 7.15 16.01
CA LYS A 298 -0.02 6.35 17.24
C LYS A 298 1.38 6.49 17.85
N GLN A 299 2.39 6.90 17.07
CA GLN A 299 3.73 7.21 17.57
C GLN A 299 3.86 8.64 18.09
N ILE A 300 2.97 9.56 17.66
CA ILE A 300 2.91 10.95 18.14
C ILE A 300 2.10 11.03 19.44
N LEU A 301 1.07 10.19 19.58
CA LEU A 301 0.21 10.11 20.76
C LEU A 301 0.99 10.05 22.10
N PRO A 302 2.03 9.21 22.30
CA PRO A 302 2.85 9.24 23.51
C PRO A 302 3.44 10.61 23.81
N VAL A 303 3.95 11.31 22.78
CA VAL A 303 4.56 12.63 22.93
C VAL A 303 3.51 13.63 23.37
N GLY A 304 2.33 13.62 22.74
CA GLY A 304 1.20 14.49 23.11
C GLY A 304 0.74 14.27 24.56
N ILE A 305 0.57 13.02 24.99
CA ILE A 305 0.18 12.68 26.38
C ILE A 305 1.24 13.18 27.37
N PHE A 306 2.52 12.99 27.05
CA PHE A 306 3.61 13.40 27.93
C PHE A 306 3.72 14.93 28.03
N VAL A 307 3.61 15.65 26.90
CA VAL A 307 3.55 17.12 26.88
C VAL A 307 2.35 17.64 27.68
N ALA A 308 1.18 17.04 27.52
CA ALA A 308 0.00 17.40 28.31
C ALA A 308 0.22 17.18 29.81
N THR A 309 0.94 16.13 30.20
CA THR A 309 1.33 15.89 31.60
C THR A 309 2.26 16.99 32.11
N ILE A 310 3.28 17.38 31.31
CA ILE A 310 4.19 18.47 31.68
C ILE A 310 3.41 19.78 31.85
N LEU A 311 2.53 20.13 30.91
CA LEU A 311 1.71 21.34 31.01
C LEU A 311 0.80 21.30 32.25
N GLY A 312 0.21 20.14 32.57
CA GLY A 312 -0.57 19.97 33.79
C GLY A 312 0.24 20.17 35.07
N VAL A 313 1.48 19.68 35.11
CA VAL A 313 2.42 19.92 36.22
C VAL A 313 2.76 21.40 36.34
N VAL A 314 3.12 22.04 35.23
CA VAL A 314 3.49 23.47 35.20
C VAL A 314 2.32 24.35 35.67
N ALA A 315 1.09 24.04 35.23
CA ALA A 315 -0.12 24.70 35.71
C ALA A 315 -0.35 24.46 37.22
N TRP A 316 -0.09 23.25 37.72
CA TRP A 316 -0.22 22.94 39.15
C TRP A 316 0.77 23.72 40.02
N TRP A 317 1.89 24.15 39.46
CA TRP A 317 2.85 25.03 40.12
C TRP A 317 2.46 26.52 40.07
N GLY A 318 1.32 26.87 39.46
CA GLY A 318 0.81 28.24 39.39
C GLY A 318 1.44 29.08 38.28
N VAL A 319 2.17 28.46 37.35
CA VAL A 319 2.74 29.16 36.19
C VAL A 319 1.62 29.48 35.19
N ASP A 320 1.59 30.73 34.71
CA ASP A 320 0.62 31.16 33.70
C ASP A 320 0.89 30.47 32.35
N LEU A 321 -0.07 29.64 31.93
CA LEU A 321 -0.03 28.94 30.66
C LEU A 321 -0.12 29.89 29.45
N ILE A 322 -0.70 31.09 29.62
CA ILE A 322 -0.81 32.09 28.55
C ILE A 322 0.56 32.65 28.20
N VAL A 323 1.42 32.94 29.19
CA VAL A 323 2.80 33.39 28.97
C VAL A 323 3.60 32.32 28.22
N LEU A 324 3.48 31.07 28.66
CA LEU A 324 4.09 29.92 27.98
C LEU A 324 3.57 29.72 26.56
N ALA A 325 2.26 29.85 26.34
CA ALA A 325 1.65 29.74 25.02
C ALA A 325 2.09 30.87 24.09
N THR A 326 2.26 32.08 24.60
CA THR A 326 2.72 33.24 23.82
C THR A 326 4.19 33.07 23.42
N ALA A 327 5.04 32.62 24.34
CA ALA A 327 6.45 32.33 24.06
C ALA A 327 6.63 31.13 23.09
N THR A 328 5.85 30.06 23.26
CA THR A 328 5.96 28.84 22.42
C THR A 328 5.20 28.95 21.09
N GLY A 329 4.18 29.81 21.01
CA GLY A 329 3.36 30.03 19.82
C GLY A 329 4.16 30.62 18.67
N GLY A 330 4.93 31.68 18.92
CA GLY A 330 5.81 32.28 17.90
C GLY A 330 6.86 31.29 17.38
N PHE A 331 7.48 30.53 18.28
CA PHE A 331 8.43 29.46 17.90
C PHE A 331 7.77 28.38 17.04
N SER A 332 6.55 27.97 17.38
CA SER A 332 5.81 26.93 16.65
C SER A 332 5.44 27.38 15.23
N ILE A 333 5.06 28.64 15.04
CA ILE A 333 4.81 29.22 13.72
C ILE A 333 6.10 29.24 12.90
N GLY A 334 7.20 29.72 13.48
CA GLY A 334 8.51 29.75 12.82
C GLY A 334 8.99 28.35 12.41
N LEU A 335 8.87 27.37 13.30
CA LEU A 335 9.21 25.98 13.01
C LEU A 335 8.30 25.38 11.92
N GLY A 336 6.99 25.67 11.99
CA GLY A 336 6.02 25.22 10.99
C GLY A 336 6.32 25.74 9.59
N LEU A 337 6.68 27.03 9.47
CA LEU A 337 7.10 27.65 8.21
C LEU A 337 8.41 27.05 7.70
N ALA A 338 9.41 26.87 8.59
CA ALA A 338 10.69 26.26 8.22
C ALA A 338 10.53 24.79 7.75
N MET A 339 9.57 24.06 8.31
CA MET A 339 9.30 22.66 7.98
C MET A 339 8.22 22.48 6.89
N GLN A 340 7.68 23.56 6.33
CA GLN A 340 6.55 23.53 5.40
C GLN A 340 6.80 22.60 4.21
N GLU A 341 7.97 22.71 3.56
CA GLU A 341 8.32 21.86 2.41
C GLU A 341 8.48 20.39 2.79
N THR A 342 9.08 20.11 3.94
CA THR A 342 9.28 18.74 4.43
C THR A 342 7.93 18.07 4.73
N MET A 343 7.01 18.82 5.34
CA MET A 343 5.66 18.33 5.63
C MET A 343 4.85 18.07 4.37
N GLN A 344 4.94 18.94 3.36
CA GLN A 344 4.25 18.74 2.08
C GLN A 344 4.73 17.46 1.37
N ASN A 345 6.04 17.22 1.30
CA ASN A 345 6.57 15.98 0.72
C ASN A 345 6.12 14.75 1.53
N TYR A 346 6.09 14.85 2.86
CA TYR A 346 5.61 13.75 3.72
C TYR A 346 4.13 13.44 3.50
N PHE A 347 3.26 14.44 3.40
CA PHE A 347 1.85 14.20 3.12
C PHE A 347 1.62 13.66 1.72
N ALA A 348 2.34 14.17 0.71
CA ALA A 348 2.32 13.63 -0.64
C ALA A 348 2.69 12.13 -0.65
N TYR A 349 3.76 11.77 0.06
CA TYR A 349 4.17 10.39 0.26
C TYR A 349 3.08 9.52 0.90
N LEU A 350 2.43 10.02 1.96
CA LEU A 350 1.33 9.33 2.63
C LEU A 350 0.15 9.09 1.68
N ILE A 351 -0.27 10.11 0.94
CA ILE A 351 -1.39 10.05 0.01
C ILE A 351 -1.09 9.05 -1.13
N ILE A 352 0.08 9.17 -1.77
CA ILE A 352 0.51 8.25 -2.84
C ILE A 352 0.44 6.80 -2.37
N ARG A 353 0.94 6.52 -1.15
CA ARG A 353 0.94 5.16 -0.59
C ARG A 353 -0.44 4.67 -0.13
N LYS A 354 -1.23 5.55 0.50
CA LYS A 354 -2.58 5.23 1.01
C LYS A 354 -3.54 4.94 -0.14
N ASP A 355 -3.58 5.84 -1.12
CA ASP A 355 -4.53 5.79 -2.24
C ASP A 355 -3.96 4.99 -3.42
N LYS A 356 -2.73 4.48 -3.27
CA LYS A 356 -2.00 3.66 -4.25
C LYS A 356 -2.00 4.31 -5.63
N ILE A 357 -1.82 5.64 -5.71
CA ILE A 357 -1.89 6.41 -6.97
C ILE A 357 -0.99 5.77 -8.04
N PHE A 358 0.24 5.44 -7.65
CA PHE A 358 1.16 4.54 -8.34
C PHE A 358 2.01 3.80 -7.29
N GLN A 359 2.55 2.65 -7.66
CA GLN A 359 3.35 1.78 -6.80
C GLN A 359 4.75 1.54 -7.37
N GLU A 360 5.67 1.08 -6.52
CA GLU A 360 6.98 0.61 -6.97
C GLU A 360 6.79 -0.54 -7.98
N GLY A 361 7.38 -0.40 -9.16
CA GLY A 361 7.19 -1.30 -10.30
C GLY A 361 6.20 -0.80 -11.36
N ASP A 362 5.34 0.17 -11.04
CA ASP A 362 4.43 0.75 -12.04
C ASP A 362 5.22 1.50 -13.11
N ARG A 363 4.80 1.35 -14.37
CA ARG A 363 5.28 2.20 -15.46
C ARG A 363 4.43 3.47 -15.55
N VAL A 364 5.09 4.60 -15.40
CA VAL A 364 4.45 5.93 -15.41
C VAL A 364 5.13 6.84 -16.42
N GLN A 365 4.34 7.74 -17.00
CA GLN A 365 4.84 8.89 -17.73
C GLN A 365 4.48 10.17 -16.99
N LEU A 366 5.51 10.99 -16.80
CA LEU A 366 5.42 12.29 -16.17
C LEU A 366 5.04 13.36 -17.21
N ASP A 367 4.55 14.49 -16.73
CA ASP A 367 4.27 15.71 -17.51
C ASP A 367 5.46 16.19 -18.36
N THR A 368 6.68 16.04 -17.84
CA THR A 368 7.95 16.31 -18.53
C THR A 368 8.21 15.41 -19.75
N GLY A 369 7.40 14.38 -19.96
CA GLY A 369 7.61 13.35 -20.99
C GLY A 369 8.51 12.20 -20.53
N TYR A 370 9.09 12.27 -19.33
CA TYR A 370 9.91 11.19 -18.78
C TYR A 370 9.05 9.93 -18.54
N ASN A 371 9.42 8.82 -19.17
CA ASN A 371 8.67 7.57 -19.14
C ASN A 371 9.52 6.45 -18.55
N GLY A 372 9.09 5.91 -17.42
CA GLY A 372 9.90 4.96 -16.67
C GLY A 372 9.13 4.14 -15.65
N TYR A 373 9.84 3.25 -14.98
CA TYR A 373 9.33 2.45 -13.88
C TYR A 373 9.60 3.15 -12.55
N VAL A 374 8.60 3.23 -11.69
CA VAL A 374 8.75 3.72 -10.32
C VAL A 374 9.67 2.75 -9.57
N HIS A 375 10.89 3.18 -9.27
CA HIS A 375 11.90 2.35 -8.63
C HIS A 375 11.73 2.33 -7.11
N LYS A 376 11.55 3.52 -6.52
CA LYS A 376 11.45 3.68 -5.06
C LYS A 376 10.71 4.94 -4.68
N ILE A 377 9.79 4.83 -3.72
CA ILE A 377 9.03 5.98 -3.20
C ILE A 377 9.55 6.30 -1.78
N THR A 378 10.07 7.51 -1.56
CA THR A 378 10.53 7.96 -0.23
C THR A 378 9.75 9.18 0.24
N PRO A 379 9.82 9.56 1.54
CA PRO A 379 9.11 10.73 2.05
C PRO A 379 9.49 12.09 1.46
N ARG A 380 10.66 12.20 0.80
CA ARG A 380 11.14 13.46 0.20
C ARG A 380 11.18 13.40 -1.31
N VAL A 381 11.65 12.27 -1.86
CA VAL A 381 11.84 12.09 -3.29
C VAL A 381 11.33 10.73 -3.77
N THR A 382 10.86 10.70 -5.01
CA THR A 382 10.52 9.47 -5.71
C THR A 382 11.50 9.26 -6.85
N TYR A 383 11.97 8.03 -6.97
CA TYR A 383 12.91 7.61 -8.00
C TYR A 383 12.17 6.91 -9.13
N VAL A 384 12.32 7.41 -10.36
CA VAL A 384 11.74 6.79 -11.56
C VAL A 384 12.88 6.42 -12.49
N ARG A 385 13.08 5.11 -12.72
CA ARG A 385 14.11 4.60 -13.62
C ARG A 385 13.56 4.59 -15.04
N ASP A 386 14.30 5.13 -16.00
CA ASP A 386 13.90 5.12 -17.40
C ASP A 386 13.68 3.67 -17.89
N ALA A 387 12.73 3.48 -18.80
CA ALA A 387 12.36 2.14 -19.27
C ALA A 387 13.35 1.56 -20.30
N LEU A 388 14.11 2.41 -21.00
CA LEU A 388 15.06 2.04 -22.05
C LEU A 388 16.51 2.33 -21.64
N HIS A 389 16.71 3.37 -20.85
CA HIS A 389 18.01 3.83 -20.39
C HIS A 389 18.23 3.47 -18.92
N GLU A 390 19.48 3.50 -18.47
CA GLU A 390 19.82 3.28 -17.05
C GLU A 390 19.73 4.56 -16.20
N SER A 391 19.16 5.64 -16.74
CA SER A 391 18.96 6.91 -16.04
C SER A 391 17.89 6.79 -14.95
N LEU A 392 18.05 7.61 -13.91
CA LEU A 392 17.18 7.65 -12.74
C LEU A 392 16.75 9.08 -12.47
N ALA A 393 15.47 9.39 -12.72
CA ALA A 393 14.89 10.67 -12.34
C ALA A 393 14.61 10.70 -10.83
N VAL A 394 15.07 11.77 -10.17
CA VAL A 394 14.85 12.02 -8.74
C VAL A 394 13.89 13.20 -8.62
N ILE A 395 12.64 12.93 -8.27
CA ILE A 395 11.58 13.95 -8.28
C ILE A 395 11.10 14.21 -6.86
N PRO A 396 10.99 15.47 -6.41
CA PRO A 396 10.34 15.79 -5.14
C PRO A 396 8.94 15.18 -5.09
N THR A 397 8.64 14.43 -4.02
CA THR A 397 7.40 13.66 -3.93
C THR A 397 6.16 14.55 -3.98
N ARG A 398 6.24 15.80 -3.46
CA ARG A 398 5.15 16.79 -3.56
C ARG A 398 4.79 17.10 -5.01
N SER A 399 5.76 17.17 -5.91
CA SER A 399 5.53 17.58 -7.29
C SER A 399 4.69 16.53 -8.05
N LEU A 400 4.84 15.25 -7.70
CA LEU A 400 4.10 14.14 -8.31
C LEU A 400 2.61 14.14 -7.97
N VAL A 401 2.20 14.72 -6.84
CA VAL A 401 0.78 14.84 -6.49
C VAL A 401 0.13 15.99 -7.24
N ASN A 402 0.91 17.00 -7.62
CA ASN A 402 0.42 18.20 -8.31
C ASN A 402 0.50 18.09 -9.84
N SER A 403 1.29 17.16 -10.38
CA SER A 403 1.45 16.98 -11.83
C SER A 403 0.53 15.87 -12.37
N GLN A 404 0.25 15.95 -13.66
CA GLN A 404 -0.45 14.86 -14.36
C GLN A 404 0.50 13.67 -14.50
N ILE A 405 0.04 12.49 -14.07
CA ILE A 405 0.77 11.23 -14.20
C ILE A 405 -0.08 10.26 -15.01
N VAL A 406 0.47 9.74 -16.10
CA VAL A 406 -0.14 8.68 -16.89
C VAL A 406 0.41 7.34 -16.42
N ASN A 407 -0.42 6.52 -15.79
CA ASN A 407 -0.04 5.17 -15.34
C ASN A 407 -0.45 4.12 -16.38
N TYR A 408 0.52 3.36 -16.89
CA TYR A 408 0.28 2.33 -17.92
C TYR A 408 0.02 0.93 -17.36
N THR A 409 0.01 0.76 -16.02
CA THR A 409 0.05 -0.57 -15.37
C THR A 409 -1.15 -0.86 -14.47
N LYS A 410 -1.76 0.17 -13.87
CA LYS A 410 -2.62 0.02 -12.68
C LYS A 410 -4.00 -0.62 -12.89
N GLU A 411 -4.73 -0.31 -13.96
CA GLU A 411 -6.12 -0.77 -14.13
C GLU A 411 -6.27 -1.79 -15.27
N ASN A 412 -6.07 -1.36 -16.53
CA ASN A 412 -6.30 -2.21 -17.69
C ASN A 412 -5.03 -2.52 -18.46
N LYS A 413 -4.68 -3.81 -18.50
CA LYS A 413 -3.58 -4.39 -19.28
C LYS A 413 -3.97 -4.65 -20.74
N LEU A 414 -4.64 -3.65 -21.35
CA LEU A 414 -5.11 -3.66 -22.73
C LEU A 414 -4.50 -2.47 -23.47
N VAL A 415 -3.31 -2.69 -24.04
CA VAL A 415 -2.60 -1.64 -24.79
C VAL A 415 -2.80 -1.89 -26.29
N PRO A 416 -3.29 -0.91 -27.07
CA PRO A 416 -3.46 -1.09 -28.51
C PRO A 416 -2.10 -1.06 -29.23
N ALA A 417 -1.76 -2.15 -29.90
CA ALA A 417 -0.61 -2.26 -30.80
C ALA A 417 -1.01 -1.83 -32.21
N THR A 418 -1.02 -0.52 -32.46
CA THR A 418 -1.41 0.08 -33.74
C THR A 418 -0.27 0.10 -34.77
N VAL A 419 -0.55 -0.38 -35.98
CA VAL A 419 0.30 -0.29 -37.18
C VAL A 419 -0.46 0.50 -38.25
N LYS A 420 0.18 1.53 -38.81
CA LYS A 420 -0.34 2.31 -39.93
C LYS A 420 0.40 1.93 -41.21
N VAL A 421 -0.31 1.87 -42.33
CA VAL A 421 0.26 1.52 -43.65
C VAL A 421 -0.46 2.27 -44.75
N GLY A 422 0.29 2.79 -45.72
CA GLY A 422 -0.24 3.35 -46.96
C GLY A 422 -0.07 2.36 -48.12
N VAL A 423 -1.12 2.19 -48.93
CA VAL A 423 -1.10 1.32 -50.12
C VAL A 423 -1.45 2.13 -51.38
N SER A 424 -1.15 1.58 -52.55
CA SER A 424 -1.39 2.26 -53.83
C SER A 424 -2.87 2.56 -54.05
N TYR A 425 -3.17 3.71 -54.65
CA TYR A 425 -4.51 4.08 -55.14
C TYR A 425 -5.11 3.09 -56.12
N LEU A 426 -4.28 2.27 -56.78
CA LEU A 426 -4.72 1.24 -57.70
C LEU A 426 -5.20 -0.04 -57.00
N ASN A 427 -4.96 -0.19 -55.69
CA ASN A 427 -5.44 -1.34 -54.93
C ASN A 427 -6.89 -1.12 -54.46
N ASN A 428 -7.72 -2.17 -54.53
CA ASN A 428 -9.08 -2.09 -54.02
C ASN A 428 -9.09 -2.00 -52.48
N PRO A 429 -9.68 -0.95 -51.87
CA PRO A 429 -9.67 -0.75 -50.42
C PRO A 429 -10.27 -1.91 -49.62
N GLN A 430 -11.33 -2.56 -50.14
CA GLN A 430 -11.99 -3.68 -49.46
C GLN A 430 -11.11 -4.94 -49.44
N GLN A 431 -10.35 -5.17 -50.51
CA GLN A 431 -9.39 -6.28 -50.59
C GLN A 431 -8.23 -6.05 -49.61
N VAL A 432 -7.70 -4.83 -49.56
CA VAL A 432 -6.64 -4.44 -48.62
C VAL A 432 -7.12 -4.63 -47.17
N ALA A 433 -8.32 -4.16 -46.83
CA ALA A 433 -8.90 -4.35 -45.51
C ALA A 433 -9.01 -5.83 -45.12
N SER A 434 -9.45 -6.69 -46.04
CA SER A 434 -9.55 -8.13 -45.83
C SER A 434 -8.19 -8.79 -45.57
N ILE A 435 -7.15 -8.38 -46.30
CA ILE A 435 -5.78 -8.86 -46.11
C ILE A 435 -5.24 -8.39 -44.77
N LEU A 436 -5.50 -7.14 -44.36
CA LEU A 436 -5.10 -6.63 -43.04
C LEU A 436 -5.80 -7.39 -41.90
N VAL A 437 -7.09 -7.73 -42.04
CA VAL A 437 -7.78 -8.60 -41.05
C VAL A 437 -7.10 -9.96 -40.97
N LYS A 438 -6.68 -10.53 -42.10
CA LYS A 438 -5.91 -11.78 -42.14
C LYS A 438 -4.57 -11.64 -41.41
N VAL A 439 -3.82 -10.57 -41.65
CA VAL A 439 -2.56 -10.25 -40.96
C VAL A 439 -2.79 -10.19 -39.45
N GLY A 440 -3.83 -9.49 -38.99
CA GLY A 440 -4.15 -9.38 -37.56
C GLY A 440 -4.51 -10.73 -36.93
N LYS A 441 -5.35 -11.54 -37.59
CA LYS A 441 -5.71 -12.90 -37.12
C LYS A 441 -4.50 -13.84 -37.06
N ARG A 442 -3.57 -13.71 -38.01
CA ARG A 442 -2.32 -14.46 -38.04
C ARG A 442 -1.40 -14.00 -36.91
N GLY A 443 -1.24 -12.69 -36.72
CA GLY A 443 -0.46 -12.10 -35.63
C GLY A 443 -0.95 -12.52 -34.24
N MET A 444 -2.27 -12.61 -34.01
CA MET A 444 -2.85 -13.11 -32.76
C MET A 444 -2.40 -14.54 -32.39
N LYS A 445 -2.09 -15.38 -33.40
CA LYS A 445 -1.66 -16.78 -33.21
C LYS A 445 -0.15 -16.96 -33.19
N GLU A 446 0.58 -16.18 -33.99
CA GLU A 446 2.02 -16.38 -34.20
C GLU A 446 2.89 -15.52 -33.26
N ILE A 447 2.38 -14.39 -32.77
CA ILE A 447 3.17 -13.43 -31.98
C ILE A 447 3.24 -13.88 -30.52
N VAL A 448 4.35 -14.51 -30.18
CA VAL A 448 4.67 -15.00 -28.83
C VAL A 448 5.91 -14.31 -28.22
N ASP A 449 6.05 -14.40 -26.91
CA ASP A 449 7.28 -14.06 -26.19
C ASP A 449 8.30 -15.21 -26.23
N ALA A 450 9.50 -14.97 -25.67
CA ALA A 450 10.58 -15.97 -25.62
C ALA A 450 10.19 -17.28 -24.87
N LYS A 451 9.11 -17.26 -24.08
CA LYS A 451 8.58 -18.43 -23.36
C LYS A 451 7.39 -19.08 -24.09
N GLY A 452 7.08 -18.63 -25.31
CA GLY A 452 5.97 -19.16 -26.12
C GLY A 452 4.59 -18.72 -25.66
N ARG A 453 4.47 -17.63 -24.88
CA ARG A 453 3.16 -17.07 -24.48
C ARG A 453 2.73 -15.99 -25.46
N HIS A 454 1.47 -15.99 -25.88
CA HIS A 454 0.94 -14.97 -26.77
C HIS A 454 1.05 -13.57 -26.14
N LEU A 455 1.49 -12.59 -26.93
CA LEU A 455 1.56 -11.19 -26.51
C LEU A 455 0.22 -10.46 -26.65
N VAL A 456 -0.55 -10.87 -27.67
CA VAL A 456 -1.87 -10.32 -27.97
C VAL A 456 -2.90 -10.95 -27.02
N ARG A 457 -3.72 -10.12 -26.38
CA ARG A 457 -4.85 -10.53 -25.54
C ARG A 457 -5.95 -11.10 -26.42
N GLN A 458 -6.66 -12.13 -25.96
CA GLN A 458 -7.69 -12.82 -26.76
C GLN A 458 -8.80 -13.31 -25.84
N ASN A 459 -10.07 -13.29 -26.28
CA ASN A 459 -11.20 -13.79 -25.46
C ASN A 459 -11.07 -15.30 -25.14
N ARG A 460 -10.35 -16.05 -26.00
CA ARG A 460 -10.08 -17.47 -25.80
C ARG A 460 -8.67 -17.80 -26.29
N CYS A 461 -7.90 -18.54 -25.49
CA CYS A 461 -6.54 -18.91 -25.87
C CYS A 461 -6.51 -19.96 -27.01
N PRO A 462 -5.75 -19.73 -28.10
CA PRO A 462 -5.60 -20.70 -29.20
C PRO A 462 -4.99 -22.05 -28.80
N TYR A 463 -4.39 -22.14 -27.61
CA TYR A 463 -3.79 -23.37 -27.08
C TYR A 463 -4.84 -24.35 -26.55
N LEU A 464 -6.02 -23.87 -26.13
CA LEU A 464 -7.10 -24.72 -25.64
C LEU A 464 -7.57 -25.71 -26.71
N ASP A 465 -7.69 -25.25 -27.96
CA ASP A 465 -8.08 -26.08 -29.09
C ASP A 465 -7.00 -27.12 -29.47
N LYS A 466 -5.79 -27.00 -28.92
CA LYS A 466 -4.65 -27.92 -29.12
C LYS A 466 -4.34 -28.75 -27.88
N ASN A 467 -5.28 -28.85 -26.91
CA ASN A 467 -5.09 -29.53 -25.62
C ASN A 467 -3.85 -29.07 -24.84
N ARG A 468 -3.46 -27.80 -24.97
CA ARG A 468 -2.38 -27.20 -24.19
C ARG A 468 -2.97 -26.26 -23.12
N PRO A 469 -2.33 -26.14 -21.94
CA PRO A 469 -2.77 -25.22 -20.92
C PRO A 469 -2.73 -23.77 -21.46
N SER A 470 -3.71 -22.95 -21.04
CA SER A 470 -3.76 -21.56 -21.47
C SER A 470 -2.45 -20.83 -21.15
N CYS A 471 -1.95 -20.08 -22.12
CA CYS A 471 -0.77 -19.23 -21.93
C CYS A 471 -1.06 -17.93 -21.14
N GLY A 472 -2.32 -17.72 -20.73
CA GLY A 472 -2.77 -16.56 -19.95
C GLY A 472 -3.17 -15.33 -20.78
N CYS A 473 -3.25 -15.43 -22.11
CA CYS A 473 -3.69 -14.32 -22.96
C CYS A 473 -5.19 -13.97 -22.84
N ASP A 474 -5.95 -14.87 -22.23
CA ASP A 474 -7.40 -14.82 -21.96
C ASP A 474 -7.75 -14.49 -20.50
N LYS A 475 -6.76 -14.30 -19.64
CA LYS A 475 -6.97 -13.94 -18.23
C LYS A 475 -7.12 -12.42 -18.04
N ASP A 476 -7.90 -12.02 -17.04
CA ASP A 476 -8.09 -10.62 -16.62
C ASP A 476 -8.69 -9.72 -17.72
N LEU A 477 -9.54 -10.28 -18.58
CA LEU A 477 -10.25 -9.55 -19.61
C LEU A 477 -11.66 -9.20 -19.10
N HIS A 478 -11.87 -7.94 -18.71
CA HIS A 478 -13.14 -7.46 -18.17
C HIS A 478 -14.08 -6.85 -19.24
N VAL A 479 -13.66 -6.87 -20.52
CA VAL A 479 -14.38 -6.27 -21.64
C VAL A 479 -14.26 -7.17 -22.86
N ASP A 480 -15.36 -7.44 -23.55
CA ASP A 480 -15.32 -8.14 -24.83
C ASP A 480 -14.64 -7.29 -25.90
N ILE A 481 -13.51 -7.78 -26.42
CA ILE A 481 -12.73 -7.11 -27.46
C ILE A 481 -12.98 -7.73 -28.83
N THR A 482 -13.60 -6.98 -29.74
CA THR A 482 -13.70 -7.34 -31.16
C THR A 482 -12.43 -6.94 -31.90
N GLN A 483 -11.61 -7.91 -32.32
CA GLN A 483 -10.30 -7.68 -32.94
C GLN A 483 -9.93 -8.81 -33.92
N PRO A 484 -8.98 -8.61 -34.85
CA PRO A 484 -8.27 -7.36 -35.13
C PRO A 484 -9.19 -6.28 -35.68
N VAL A 485 -8.88 -5.02 -35.39
CA VAL A 485 -9.62 -3.89 -35.97
C VAL A 485 -8.79 -3.30 -37.09
N VAL A 486 -9.43 -3.07 -38.24
CA VAL A 486 -8.87 -2.42 -39.41
C VAL A 486 -9.76 -1.23 -39.77
N ARG A 487 -9.16 -0.08 -40.02
CA ARG A 487 -9.86 1.12 -40.50
C ARG A 487 -9.13 1.68 -41.71
N PHE A 488 -9.90 2.02 -42.74
CA PHE A 488 -9.45 2.93 -43.79
C PHE A 488 -9.50 4.35 -43.21
N THR A 489 -8.35 4.98 -43.08
CA THR A 489 -8.21 6.22 -42.29
C THR A 489 -8.28 7.47 -43.13
N ASP A 490 -7.61 7.50 -44.29
CA ASP A 490 -7.53 8.70 -45.10
C ASP A 490 -7.11 8.42 -46.54
N PHE A 491 -7.39 9.38 -47.43
CA PHE A 491 -6.83 9.49 -48.77
C PHE A 491 -5.62 10.45 -48.73
N ASN A 492 -4.41 9.92 -48.64
CA ASN A 492 -3.17 10.70 -48.48
C ASN A 492 -2.53 11.04 -49.84
N ASP A 493 -1.58 11.96 -49.90
CA ASP A 493 -1.00 12.51 -51.16
C ASP A 493 -0.56 11.45 -52.18
N SER A 494 -0.13 10.27 -51.71
CA SER A 494 0.37 9.20 -52.56
C SER A 494 -0.16 7.81 -52.21
N SER A 495 -1.00 7.69 -51.18
CA SER A 495 -1.49 6.40 -50.68
C SER A 495 -2.90 6.44 -50.14
N LEU A 496 -3.56 5.28 -50.19
CA LEU A 496 -4.72 4.95 -49.38
C LEU A 496 -4.22 4.50 -48.00
N ASP A 497 -4.51 5.28 -46.95
CA ASP A 497 -3.97 5.02 -45.62
C ASP A 497 -4.91 4.13 -44.80
N PHE A 498 -4.34 3.09 -44.19
CA PHE A 498 -5.02 2.16 -43.31
C PHE A 498 -4.36 2.13 -41.93
N SER A 499 -5.17 1.89 -40.90
CA SER A 499 -4.71 1.56 -39.56
C SER A 499 -5.25 0.22 -39.12
N MET A 500 -4.38 -0.60 -38.51
CA MET A 500 -4.74 -1.88 -37.92
C MET A 500 -4.20 -1.94 -36.49
N TRP A 501 -5.00 -2.44 -35.55
CA TRP A 501 -4.51 -2.71 -34.20
C TRP A 501 -5.10 -3.98 -33.59
N VAL A 502 -4.37 -4.47 -32.60
CA VAL A 502 -4.76 -5.56 -31.69
C VAL A 502 -4.39 -5.15 -30.27
N TYR A 503 -5.09 -5.67 -29.26
CA TYR A 503 -4.77 -5.36 -27.87
C TYR A 503 -3.71 -6.31 -27.32
N VAL A 504 -2.66 -5.79 -26.71
CA VAL A 504 -1.58 -6.57 -26.09
C VAL A 504 -1.60 -6.46 -24.57
N ARG A 505 -0.94 -7.42 -23.92
CA ARG A 505 -0.98 -7.60 -22.46
C ARG A 505 -0.26 -6.53 -21.63
N ASP A 506 0.64 -5.76 -22.23
CA ASP A 506 1.42 -4.73 -21.54
C ASP A 506 2.01 -3.72 -22.52
N TYR A 507 2.44 -2.56 -22.00
CA TYR A 507 2.99 -1.48 -22.83
C TYR A 507 4.25 -1.89 -23.60
N GLY A 508 5.11 -2.74 -23.03
CA GLY A 508 6.33 -3.20 -23.69
C GLY A 508 6.05 -4.18 -24.84
N ALA A 509 5.08 -5.07 -24.66
CA ALA A 509 4.65 -6.03 -25.67
C ALA A 509 4.23 -5.36 -26.99
N GLN A 510 3.69 -4.14 -26.94
CA GLN A 510 3.20 -3.44 -28.12
C GLN A 510 4.31 -3.23 -29.16
N PHE A 511 5.56 -3.03 -28.73
CA PHE A 511 6.66 -2.73 -29.64
C PHE A 511 7.03 -3.97 -30.45
N LYS A 512 7.19 -5.13 -29.79
CA LYS A 512 7.44 -6.40 -30.48
C LYS A 512 6.26 -6.77 -31.38
N THR A 513 5.02 -6.67 -30.88
CA THR A 513 3.84 -6.98 -31.68
C THR A 513 3.72 -6.09 -32.91
N LYS A 514 3.99 -4.77 -32.80
CA LYS A 514 3.99 -3.87 -33.96
C LYS A 514 5.03 -4.26 -35.00
N THR A 515 6.23 -4.68 -34.59
CA THR A 515 7.28 -5.15 -35.51
C THR A 515 6.85 -6.44 -36.20
N ASP A 516 6.40 -7.43 -35.44
CA ASP A 516 6.01 -8.74 -35.98
C ASP A 516 4.80 -8.59 -36.93
N LEU A 517 3.82 -7.74 -36.59
CA LEU A 517 2.70 -7.42 -37.48
C LEU A 517 3.16 -6.78 -38.80
N ARG A 518 4.18 -5.92 -38.78
CA ARG A 518 4.75 -5.35 -40.02
C ARG A 518 5.43 -6.41 -40.87
N MET A 519 6.13 -7.35 -40.26
CA MET A 519 6.76 -8.47 -40.98
C MET A 519 5.70 -9.38 -41.63
N ILE A 520 4.67 -9.77 -40.87
CA ILE A 520 3.55 -10.56 -41.41
C ILE A 520 2.83 -9.77 -42.52
N MET A 521 2.62 -8.48 -42.33
CA MET A 521 2.01 -7.61 -43.34
C MET A 521 2.83 -7.59 -44.63
N TYR A 522 4.15 -7.45 -44.53
CA TYR A 522 5.05 -7.48 -45.68
C TYR A 522 4.97 -8.80 -46.45
N GLU A 523 4.94 -9.94 -45.76
CA GLU A 523 4.76 -11.26 -46.38
C GLU A 523 3.41 -11.40 -47.10
N GLU A 524 2.32 -11.01 -46.44
CA GLU A 524 0.97 -11.12 -47.02
C GLU A 524 0.79 -10.14 -48.19
N PHE A 525 1.33 -8.93 -48.09
CA PHE A 525 1.26 -7.94 -49.17
C PHE A 525 2.00 -8.43 -50.41
N LYS A 526 3.18 -9.03 -50.23
CA LYS A 526 3.92 -9.66 -51.34
C LYS A 526 3.15 -10.82 -51.97
N LYS A 527 2.45 -11.62 -51.16
CA LYS A 527 1.65 -12.76 -51.64
C LYS A 527 0.45 -12.33 -52.51
N TYR A 528 -0.14 -11.18 -52.22
CA TYR A 528 -1.35 -10.68 -52.89
C TYR A 528 -1.08 -9.49 -53.83
N ASP A 529 0.19 -9.16 -54.12
CA ASP A 529 0.63 -7.99 -54.90
C ASP A 529 -0.02 -6.66 -54.43
N ILE A 530 -0.12 -6.48 -53.11
CA ILE A 530 -0.48 -5.18 -52.52
C ILE A 530 0.75 -4.30 -52.54
N ARG A 531 0.69 -3.20 -53.28
CA ARG A 531 1.86 -2.36 -53.54
C ARG A 531 1.87 -1.17 -52.58
N ILE A 532 3.03 -0.97 -51.96
CA ILE A 532 3.31 0.25 -51.20
C ILE A 532 3.84 1.28 -52.22
N PRO A 533 3.16 2.42 -52.40
CA PRO A 533 3.51 3.38 -53.43
C PRO A 533 4.76 4.16 -53.01
N TRP A 534 5.61 4.46 -53.99
CA TRP A 534 6.56 5.57 -53.85
C TRP A 534 5.80 6.90 -53.86
N PRO A 535 6.40 8.00 -53.39
CA PRO A 535 5.81 9.32 -53.60
C PRO A 535 5.48 9.53 -55.09
N ILE A 536 4.20 9.74 -55.40
CA ILE A 536 3.72 9.95 -56.76
C ILE A 536 3.56 11.44 -57.03
N ARG A 537 3.87 11.85 -58.26
CA ARG A 537 3.56 13.18 -58.77
C ARG A 537 2.98 13.02 -60.17
N THR A 538 1.79 13.56 -60.38
CA THR A 538 1.19 13.63 -61.70
C THR A 538 1.77 14.83 -62.44
N ILE A 539 2.42 14.60 -63.58
CA ILE A 539 2.83 15.68 -64.48
C ILE A 539 1.69 15.87 -65.48
N TYR A 540 1.01 17.01 -65.40
CA TYR A 540 -0.08 17.33 -66.31
C TYR A 540 0.47 17.78 -67.67
N GLN A 541 0.11 17.08 -68.74
CA GLN A 541 0.43 17.41 -70.13
C GLN A 541 -0.84 17.26 -71.02
N GLY A 542 -1.97 17.81 -70.56
CA GLY A 542 -3.30 17.63 -71.16
C GLY A 542 -3.88 18.86 -71.87
N ASP A 543 -4.98 18.64 -72.61
CA ASP A 543 -5.87 19.67 -73.16
C ASP A 543 -7.05 19.86 -72.20
N GLU A 544 -7.06 20.98 -71.47
CA GLU A 544 -8.05 21.31 -70.42
C GLU A 544 -9.49 21.23 -70.94
N LYS A 545 -9.70 21.50 -72.23
CA LYS A 545 -11.04 21.49 -72.83
C LYS A 545 -11.61 20.07 -72.89
N ARG A 546 -10.79 19.11 -73.29
CA ARG A 546 -11.18 17.70 -73.37
C ARG A 546 -11.48 17.13 -71.98
N GLU A 547 -10.68 17.49 -70.98
CA GLU A 547 -10.90 17.04 -69.61
C GLU A 547 -12.20 17.61 -69.03
N ASN A 548 -12.50 18.89 -69.26
CA ASN A 548 -13.78 19.48 -68.88
C ASN A 548 -14.97 18.75 -69.55
N ASP A 549 -14.86 18.41 -70.83
CA ASP A 549 -15.91 17.67 -71.54
C ASP A 549 -16.08 16.24 -70.99
N GLU A 550 -14.99 15.55 -70.64
CA GLU A 550 -15.01 14.22 -70.00
C GLU A 550 -15.62 14.28 -68.58
N ILE A 551 -15.31 15.31 -67.80
CA ILE A 551 -15.90 15.55 -66.49
C ILE A 551 -17.41 15.79 -66.64
N ALA A 552 -17.82 16.67 -67.56
CA ALA A 552 -19.21 17.10 -67.75
C ALA A 552 -20.17 15.93 -68.08
N GLN A 553 -19.67 14.85 -68.69
CA GLN A 553 -20.48 13.65 -68.98
C GLN A 553 -21.17 13.04 -67.75
N ARG A 554 -20.62 13.28 -66.55
CA ARG A 554 -21.15 12.76 -65.28
C ARG A 554 -21.84 13.81 -64.43
N ASP A 555 -22.07 15.02 -64.94
CA ASP A 555 -22.75 16.08 -64.19
C ASP A 555 -24.18 15.70 -63.83
N ALA A 556 -24.92 15.03 -64.72
CA ALA A 556 -26.28 14.58 -64.41
C ALA A 556 -26.30 13.60 -63.22
N ASP A 557 -25.35 12.67 -63.15
CA ASP A 557 -25.21 11.72 -62.04
C ASP A 557 -24.85 12.44 -60.73
N ARG A 558 -23.93 13.41 -60.77
CA ARG A 558 -23.52 14.19 -59.59
C ARG A 558 -24.61 15.12 -59.09
N ASN A 559 -25.33 15.79 -60.00
CA ASN A 559 -26.46 16.65 -59.66
C ASN A 559 -27.58 15.85 -59.01
N LYS A 560 -27.85 14.63 -59.49
CA LYS A 560 -28.78 13.73 -58.81
C LYS A 560 -28.36 13.40 -57.39
N VAL A 561 -27.06 13.19 -57.14
CA VAL A 561 -26.54 12.99 -55.76
C VAL A 561 -26.71 14.25 -54.91
N ILE A 562 -26.54 15.45 -55.49
CA ILE A 562 -26.82 16.72 -54.81
C ILE A 562 -28.30 16.84 -54.46
N ASP A 563 -29.20 16.44 -55.36
CA ASP A 563 -30.65 16.46 -55.12
C ASP A 563 -31.06 15.44 -54.03
N ASP A 564 -30.47 14.23 -54.06
CA ASP A 564 -30.79 13.15 -53.14
C ASP A 564 -30.23 13.37 -51.71
N TYR A 565 -29.05 14.01 -51.58
CA TYR A 565 -28.33 14.13 -50.30
C TYR A 565 -28.07 15.57 -49.84
N GLY A 566 -28.34 16.57 -50.67
CA GLY A 566 -28.06 17.99 -50.38
C GLY A 566 -26.55 18.33 -50.37
N LEU A 567 -26.25 19.60 -50.17
CA LEU A 567 -24.87 20.14 -50.10
C LEU A 567 -24.28 20.14 -48.68
N GLY A 568 -25.00 19.61 -47.69
CA GLY A 568 -24.59 19.64 -46.29
C GLY A 568 -24.51 21.07 -45.73
N ASP A 569 -23.47 21.33 -44.92
CA ASP A 569 -23.18 22.62 -44.26
C ASP A 569 -22.52 23.67 -45.19
N ILE A 570 -21.96 23.23 -46.31
CA ILE A 570 -21.34 24.07 -47.34
C ILE A 570 -22.41 24.83 -48.16
N GLY A 571 -23.63 24.31 -48.22
CA GLY A 571 -24.76 24.93 -48.94
C GLY A 571 -25.45 26.10 -48.22
N ARG A 572 -24.95 26.55 -47.06
CA ARG A 572 -25.48 27.75 -46.40
C ARG A 572 -24.95 29.02 -47.06
N GLY A 573 -25.53 29.36 -48.20
CA GLY A 573 -25.59 30.74 -48.66
C GLY A 573 -26.63 31.52 -47.85
N GLU A 574 -26.27 32.72 -47.43
CA GLU A 574 -27.12 33.68 -46.74
C GLU A 574 -28.45 33.87 -47.50
N GLY A 575 -29.54 33.42 -46.89
CA GLY A 575 -30.89 33.85 -47.21
C GLY A 575 -31.56 34.22 -45.88
N GLU A 576 -31.93 35.49 -45.74
CA GLU A 576 -32.72 36.04 -44.64
C GLU A 576 -34.09 35.34 -44.51
N ASP A 577 -34.77 35.65 -43.40
CA ASP A 577 -36.18 35.35 -43.10
C ASP A 577 -37.16 35.29 -44.29
#